data_AF-A0A087S5X6-F1
#
_entry.id   AF-A0A087S5X6-F1
#
_cell.length_a   1.000
_cell.length_b   1.000
_cell.length_c   1.000
_cell.angle_alpha   90.00
_cell.angle_beta   90.00
_cell.angle_gamma   90.00
#
_symmetry.space_group_name_H-M   'P 1'
#
loop_
_entity.id
_entity.type
_entity.pdbx_description
1 polymer ?
#
loop_
_entity_poly.entity_id
_entity_poly.type
_entity_poly.pdbx_seq_one_letter_code
_entity_poly.pdbx_strand_id
1 'polypeptide(L)'
;MQFCTQCDSKLVKSRNGQKCPKCDKGELEQLEIQKNNEKKASIISSENFPFEKGSYYVQKDVRKKLNCGIMSGINYNQEGNFIVIFMNAHELNKQETNPYLDRYDSETGLYHYTGKGLKGDQTLTGVNARLASSTVDGIDIHFFRQHNVGSNHEYVGLVKLEKVIQNLQPDEHGKSRKVYEFLLRPVE
;
A
#
# COMPACT_ATOMS: atom_id res chain seq x y z
N MET A 1 6.63 35.30 -23.46
CA MET A 1 6.98 35.23 -22.02
C MET A 1 6.49 36.50 -21.36
N GLN A 2 5.91 36.42 -20.15
CA GLN A 2 5.47 37.61 -19.42
C GLN A 2 6.47 37.96 -18.30
N PHE A 3 6.74 39.25 -18.15
CA PHE A 3 7.70 39.80 -17.21
C PHE A 3 6.97 40.75 -16.25
N CYS A 4 7.47 40.84 -15.03
CA CYS A 4 6.96 41.76 -14.03
C CYS A 4 7.27 43.20 -14.45
N THR A 5 6.25 44.05 -14.44
CA THR A 5 6.39 45.47 -14.82
C THR A 5 7.15 46.32 -13.79
N GLN A 6 7.43 45.78 -12.60
CA GLN A 6 8.12 46.50 -11.53
C GLN A 6 9.62 46.18 -11.42
N CYS A 7 10.03 44.96 -11.78
CA CYS A 7 11.41 44.51 -11.58
C CYS A 7 11.95 43.64 -12.72
N ASP A 8 11.27 43.66 -13.87
CA ASP A 8 11.57 42.95 -15.12
C ASP A 8 11.85 41.44 -14.97
N SER A 9 11.45 40.86 -13.84
CA SER A 9 11.67 39.46 -13.55
C SER A 9 10.63 38.62 -14.26
N LYS A 10 11.04 37.49 -14.82
CA LYS A 10 10.14 36.56 -15.50
C LYS A 10 9.07 36.07 -14.52
N LEU A 11 7.80 36.17 -14.91
CA LEU A 11 6.69 35.71 -14.07
C LEU A 11 6.65 34.19 -14.03
N VAL A 12 6.29 33.65 -12.87
CA VAL A 12 6.08 32.22 -12.62
C VAL A 12 4.58 31.93 -12.53
N LYS A 13 4.17 30.73 -12.94
CA LYS A 13 2.77 30.28 -12.80
C LYS A 13 2.53 29.81 -11.36
N SER A 14 1.42 30.25 -10.78
CA SER A 14 0.90 29.86 -9.47
C SER A 14 -0.58 29.45 -9.58
N ARG A 15 -1.14 28.83 -8.53
CA ARG A 15 -2.58 28.51 -8.40
C ARG A 15 -3.47 29.75 -8.57
N ASN A 16 -2.96 30.92 -8.16
CA ASN A 16 -3.69 32.20 -8.20
C ASN A 16 -3.27 33.09 -9.39
N GLY A 17 -2.77 32.49 -10.48
CA GLY A 17 -2.34 33.22 -11.68
C GLY A 17 -0.82 33.40 -11.76
N GLN A 18 -0.37 34.42 -12.48
CA GLN A 18 1.05 34.71 -12.64
C GLN A 18 1.58 35.57 -11.50
N LYS A 19 2.73 35.19 -10.94
CA LYS A 19 3.37 35.86 -9.82
C LYS A 19 4.81 36.22 -10.14
N CYS A 20 5.27 37.35 -9.61
CA CYS A 20 6.64 37.79 -9.72
C CYS A 20 7.48 37.16 -8.61
N PRO A 21 8.58 36.44 -8.91
CA PRO A 21 9.41 35.79 -7.90
C PRO A 21 10.13 36.78 -6.96
N LYS A 22 10.25 38.06 -7.34
CA LYS A 22 10.88 39.10 -6.51
C LYS A 22 9.85 39.93 -5.75
N CYS A 23 8.85 40.48 -6.44
CA CYS A 23 7.85 41.36 -5.82
C CYS A 23 6.87 40.58 -4.94
N ASP A 24 6.51 39.35 -5.33
CA ASP A 24 5.53 38.53 -4.60
C ASP A 24 6.21 37.47 -3.72
N LYS A 25 7.49 37.65 -3.36
CA LYS A 25 8.28 36.64 -2.65
C LYS A 25 7.60 36.14 -1.37
N GLY A 26 7.05 37.05 -0.56
CA GLY A 26 6.36 36.68 0.68
C GLY A 26 5.08 35.88 0.44
N GLU A 27 4.31 36.19 -0.62
CA GLU A 27 3.12 35.43 -0.98
C GLU A 27 3.48 34.05 -1.54
N LEU A 28 4.54 33.95 -2.34
CA LEU A 28 5.06 32.68 -2.85
C LEU A 28 5.54 31.77 -1.72
N GLU A 29 6.27 32.31 -0.73
CA GLU A 29 6.67 31.56 0.47
C GLU A 29 5.45 31.08 1.27
N GLN A 30 4.43 31.92 1.46
CA GLN A 30 3.19 31.52 2.13
C GLN A 30 2.43 30.42 1.37
N LEU A 31 2.36 30.51 0.04
CA LEU A 31 1.73 29.48 -0.79
C LEU A 31 2.47 28.14 -0.71
N GLU A 32 3.80 28.16 -0.62
CA GLU A 32 4.61 26.95 -0.41
C GLU A 32 4.39 26.36 0.98
N ILE A 33 4.37 27.18 2.03
CA ILE A 33 4.07 26.75 3.41
C ILE A 33 2.67 26.13 3.48
N GLN A 34 1.66 26.79 2.90
CA GLN A 34 0.30 26.27 2.86
C GLN A 34 0.25 24.93 2.13
N LYS A 35 0.89 24.82 0.97
CA LYS A 35 0.95 23.56 0.21
C LYS A 35 1.65 22.45 1.00
N ASN A 36 2.71 22.76 1.74
CA ASN A 36 3.41 21.81 2.59
C ASN A 36 2.57 21.38 3.80
N ASN A 37 1.81 22.30 4.40
CA ASN A 37 0.88 22.00 5.49
C ASN A 37 -0.32 21.16 5.02
N GLU A 38 -0.92 21.49 3.87
CA GLU A 38 -1.94 20.67 3.20
C GLU A 38 -1.41 19.26 2.92
N LYS A 39 -0.17 19.17 2.41
CA LYS A 39 0.49 17.89 2.18
C LYS A 39 0.65 17.12 3.49
N LYS A 40 1.18 17.74 4.55
CA LYS A 40 1.33 17.14 5.89
C LYS A 40 0.00 16.66 6.49
N ALA A 41 -1.05 17.48 6.41
CA ALA A 41 -2.38 17.13 6.91
C ALA A 41 -3.04 15.99 6.11
N SER A 42 -2.64 15.81 4.85
CA SER A 42 -3.10 14.71 3.99
C SER A 42 -2.28 13.42 4.12
N ILE A 43 -1.16 13.43 4.86
CA ILE A 43 -0.36 12.22 5.06
C ILE A 43 -1.21 11.23 5.83
N ILE A 44 -1.49 10.10 5.18
CA ILE A 44 -2.08 8.96 5.85
C ILE A 44 -0.96 8.34 6.69
N SER A 45 -1.19 8.23 7.99
CA SER A 45 -0.36 7.50 8.93
C SER A 45 -1.17 6.38 9.56
N SER A 46 -0.51 5.48 10.29
CA SER A 46 -1.18 4.43 11.05
C SER A 46 -2.15 4.99 12.10
N GLU A 47 -1.81 6.12 12.73
CA GLU A 47 -2.66 6.81 13.72
C GLU A 47 -3.93 7.44 13.11
N ASN A 48 -3.84 7.87 11.85
CA ASN A 48 -4.95 8.50 11.11
C ASN A 48 -5.32 7.67 9.88
N PHE A 49 -5.44 6.35 10.06
CA PHE A 49 -5.77 5.44 8.97
C PHE A 49 -7.26 5.57 8.60
N PRO A 50 -7.62 5.74 7.32
CA PRO A 50 -8.98 6.15 6.93
C PRO A 50 -9.99 5.01 6.81
N PHE A 51 -9.69 3.83 7.39
CA PHE A 51 -10.53 2.64 7.31
C PHE A 51 -10.81 2.13 8.72
N GLU A 52 -12.05 1.71 8.95
CA GLU A 52 -12.54 1.22 10.24
C GLU A 52 -12.47 -0.31 10.29
N LYS A 53 -11.91 -0.85 11.38
CA LYS A 53 -11.76 -2.30 11.57
C LYS A 53 -13.14 -2.99 11.51
N GLY A 54 -13.25 -4.07 10.73
CA GLY A 54 -14.48 -4.82 10.52
C GLY A 54 -15.40 -4.26 9.42
N SER A 55 -15.11 -3.05 8.89
CA SER A 55 -15.87 -2.47 7.78
C SER A 55 -15.38 -3.00 6.42
N TYR A 56 -16.27 -2.99 5.43
CA TYR A 56 -16.04 -3.56 4.10
C TYR A 56 -15.94 -2.48 3.02
N TYR A 57 -14.91 -2.55 2.20
CA TYR A 57 -14.58 -1.54 1.20
C TYR A 57 -14.33 -2.13 -0.17
N VAL A 58 -14.68 -1.38 -1.22
CA VAL A 58 -14.33 -1.72 -2.60
C VAL A 58 -12.82 -1.59 -2.77
N GLN A 59 -12.14 -2.65 -3.21
CA GLN A 59 -10.67 -2.67 -3.34
C GLN A 59 -10.11 -1.49 -4.14
N LYS A 60 -10.80 -1.11 -5.21
CA LYS A 60 -10.44 0.04 -6.07
C LYS A 60 -10.37 1.34 -5.27
N ASP A 61 -11.29 1.56 -4.36
CA ASP A 61 -11.37 2.77 -3.55
C ASP A 61 -10.27 2.77 -2.48
N VAL A 62 -10.01 1.61 -1.87
CA VAL A 62 -8.86 1.42 -0.97
C VAL A 62 -7.55 1.76 -1.68
N ARG A 63 -7.33 1.20 -2.88
CA ARG A 63 -6.12 1.44 -3.66
C ARG A 63 -5.94 2.92 -3.99
N LYS A 64 -7.02 3.60 -4.41
CA LYS A 64 -7.00 5.03 -4.71
C LYS A 64 -6.68 5.86 -3.45
N LYS A 65 -7.32 5.54 -2.33
CA LYS A 65 -7.14 6.29 -1.06
C LYS A 65 -5.73 6.12 -0.50
N LEU A 66 -5.16 4.92 -0.56
CA LEU A 66 -3.85 4.59 0.03
C LEU A 66 -2.68 4.65 -0.97
N ASN A 67 -2.93 5.10 -2.20
CA ASN A 67 -1.94 5.17 -3.28
C ASN A 67 -1.25 3.81 -3.55
N CYS A 68 -2.03 2.72 -3.58
CA CYS A 68 -1.52 1.37 -3.86
C CYS A 68 -1.45 1.10 -5.37
N GLY A 69 -0.53 0.22 -5.79
CA GLY A 69 -0.46 -0.24 -7.17
C GLY A 69 -1.70 -1.02 -7.60
N ILE A 70 -2.04 -1.01 -8.89
CA ILE A 70 -3.31 -1.58 -9.40
C ILE A 70 -3.37 -3.11 -9.26
N MET A 71 -2.26 -3.81 -9.52
CA MET A 71 -2.21 -5.28 -9.58
C MET A 71 -1.40 -5.92 -8.44
N SER A 72 -1.03 -5.15 -7.41
CA SER A 72 -0.18 -5.67 -6.32
C SER A 72 -1.04 -6.07 -5.11
N GLY A 73 -0.90 -7.32 -4.67
CA GLY A 73 -1.48 -7.79 -3.40
C GLY A 73 -0.84 -7.13 -2.19
N ILE A 74 0.45 -6.82 -2.26
CA ILE A 74 1.23 -6.17 -1.19
C ILE A 74 1.80 -4.84 -1.69
N ASN A 75 1.66 -3.78 -0.88
CA ASN A 75 2.05 -2.42 -1.25
C ASN A 75 2.75 -1.74 -0.08
N TYR A 76 3.93 -1.18 -0.29
CA TYR A 76 4.59 -0.34 0.71
C TYR A 76 4.28 1.13 0.42
N ASN A 77 3.67 1.82 1.39
CA ASN A 77 3.47 3.26 1.36
C ASN A 77 4.67 3.93 2.04
N GLN A 78 5.50 4.61 1.25
CA GLN A 78 6.70 5.27 1.75
C GLN A 78 6.39 6.54 2.57
N GLU A 79 5.32 7.27 2.25
CA GLU A 79 4.98 8.52 2.92
C GLU A 79 4.45 8.28 4.33
N GLY A 80 3.63 7.23 4.51
CA GLY A 80 3.06 6.83 5.80
C GLY A 80 3.84 5.75 6.55
N ASN A 81 4.90 5.19 5.95
CA ASN A 81 5.71 4.09 6.49
C ASN A 81 4.89 2.87 6.94
N PHE A 82 3.98 2.40 6.08
CA PHE A 82 3.18 1.19 6.33
C PHE A 82 3.06 0.30 5.10
N ILE A 83 2.73 -0.96 5.31
CA ILE A 83 2.41 -1.94 4.27
C ILE A 83 0.89 -2.15 4.22
N VAL A 84 0.34 -2.25 3.01
CA VAL A 84 -1.05 -2.65 2.77
C VAL A 84 -1.06 -4.01 2.08
N ILE A 85 -1.76 -4.98 2.66
CA ILE A 85 -1.95 -6.32 2.10
C ILE A 85 -3.42 -6.52 1.73
N PHE A 86 -3.64 -7.03 0.52
CA PHE A 86 -4.92 -7.55 0.06
C PHE A 86 -4.81 -9.07 -0.09
N MET A 87 -5.55 -9.80 0.73
CA MET A 87 -5.81 -11.22 0.55
C MET A 87 -7.15 -11.39 -0.15
N ASN A 88 -7.13 -11.91 -1.37
CA ASN A 88 -8.35 -12.15 -2.14
C ASN A 88 -8.96 -13.51 -1.78
N ALA A 89 -10.27 -13.65 -1.98
CA ALA A 89 -10.89 -14.96 -1.96
C ALA A 89 -10.55 -15.70 -3.26
N HIS A 90 -10.51 -17.02 -3.21
CA HIS A 90 -10.21 -17.89 -4.34
C HIS A 90 -11.36 -18.89 -4.55
N GLU A 91 -11.76 -19.14 -5.81
CA GLU A 91 -12.63 -20.26 -6.18
C GLU A 91 -11.77 -21.52 -6.36
N LEU A 92 -11.91 -22.50 -5.47
CA LEU A 92 -11.16 -23.77 -5.50
C LEU A 92 -11.30 -24.58 -6.82
N ASN A 93 -12.28 -24.25 -7.67
CA ASN A 93 -12.75 -25.12 -8.76
C ASN A 93 -12.65 -24.51 -10.17
N LYS A 94 -12.02 -23.35 -10.35
CA LYS A 94 -11.75 -22.83 -11.71
C LYS A 94 -10.27 -22.64 -11.89
N GLN A 95 -9.83 -22.75 -13.13
CA GLN A 95 -8.49 -22.42 -13.60
C GLN A 95 -8.15 -20.99 -13.17
N GLU A 96 -7.67 -20.82 -11.93
CA GLU A 96 -7.31 -19.52 -11.43
C GLU A 96 -5.99 -19.12 -12.06
N THR A 97 -5.98 -17.92 -12.63
CA THR A 97 -4.77 -17.23 -13.07
C THR A 97 -3.92 -16.76 -11.88
N ASN A 98 -4.43 -16.90 -10.65
CA ASN A 98 -3.73 -16.55 -9.43
C ASN A 98 -3.03 -17.79 -8.83
N PRO A 99 -1.70 -17.89 -8.91
CA PRO A 99 -0.96 -19.05 -8.40
C PRO A 99 -0.78 -19.03 -6.88
N TYR A 100 -1.19 -17.96 -6.19
CA TYR A 100 -1.02 -17.82 -4.74
C TYR A 100 -2.06 -18.64 -3.98
N LEU A 101 -1.60 -19.46 -3.05
CA LEU A 101 -2.45 -20.31 -2.19
C LEU A 101 -2.62 -19.69 -0.81
N ASP A 102 -3.09 -18.44 -0.77
CA ASP A 102 -3.35 -17.72 0.47
C ASP A 102 -4.49 -18.39 1.25
N ARG A 103 -4.38 -18.43 2.58
CA ARG A 103 -5.43 -19.04 3.43
C ARG A 103 -5.50 -18.44 4.82
N TYR A 104 -6.61 -18.68 5.49
CA TYR A 104 -6.77 -18.44 6.91
C TYR A 104 -6.86 -19.79 7.63
N ASP A 105 -6.01 -19.97 8.64
CA ASP A 105 -6.04 -21.13 9.52
C ASP A 105 -6.85 -20.77 10.78
N SER A 106 -8.02 -21.39 10.93
CA SER A 106 -8.92 -21.12 12.06
C SER A 106 -8.44 -21.75 13.38
N GLU A 107 -7.57 -22.75 13.33
CA GLU A 107 -7.04 -23.40 14.54
C GLU A 107 -5.95 -22.52 15.17
N THR A 108 -5.08 -21.93 14.35
CA THR A 108 -3.99 -21.06 14.82
C THR A 108 -4.37 -19.57 14.86
N GLY A 109 -5.41 -19.18 14.13
CA GLY A 109 -5.83 -17.80 13.93
C GLY A 109 -4.89 -17.01 13.01
N LEU A 110 -4.05 -17.68 12.23
CA LEU A 110 -3.03 -17.06 11.37
C LEU A 110 -3.52 -16.94 9.92
N TYR A 111 -3.24 -15.79 9.31
CA TYR A 111 -3.32 -15.62 7.87
C TYR A 111 -2.01 -16.05 7.24
N HIS A 112 -2.09 -16.96 6.30
CA HIS A 112 -0.99 -17.43 5.50
C HIS A 112 -1.00 -16.67 4.18
N TYR A 113 -0.10 -15.69 4.07
CA TYR A 113 -0.01 -14.79 2.93
C TYR A 113 1.22 -15.10 2.08
N THR A 114 1.04 -15.36 0.79
CA THR A 114 2.13 -15.66 -0.12
C THR A 114 2.81 -14.38 -0.61
N GLY A 115 4.15 -14.38 -0.60
CA GLY A 115 4.96 -13.25 -1.03
C GLY A 115 4.73 -12.85 -2.48
N LYS A 116 5.27 -11.67 -2.85
CA LYS A 116 5.20 -11.15 -4.22
C LYS A 116 6.13 -11.91 -5.16
N GLY A 117 5.67 -12.06 -6.40
CA GLY A 117 6.39 -12.64 -7.53
C GLY A 117 5.56 -13.77 -8.15
N LEU A 118 5.38 -13.80 -9.47
CA LEU A 118 4.48 -14.73 -10.17
C LEU A 118 5.20 -15.87 -10.90
N LYS A 119 6.49 -15.69 -11.22
CA LYS A 119 7.34 -16.65 -11.95
C LYS A 119 8.58 -17.01 -11.15
N GLY A 120 8.96 -18.28 -11.19
CA GLY A 120 10.17 -18.79 -10.56
C GLY A 120 10.20 -18.63 -9.04
N ASP A 121 11.31 -19.07 -8.45
CA ASP A 121 11.54 -19.01 -7.01
C ASP A 121 11.52 -17.55 -6.53
N GLN A 122 10.77 -17.30 -5.47
CA GLN A 122 10.71 -15.98 -4.86
C GLN A 122 12.01 -15.66 -4.12
N THR A 123 12.26 -14.36 -3.97
CA THR A 123 13.37 -13.82 -3.17
C THR A 123 12.84 -12.90 -2.08
N LEU A 124 13.55 -12.80 -0.96
CA LEU A 124 13.33 -11.78 0.06
C LEU A 124 13.98 -10.47 -0.38
N THR A 125 13.41 -9.84 -1.39
CA THR A 125 13.84 -8.54 -1.90
C THR A 125 12.66 -7.58 -2.00
N GLY A 126 12.93 -6.28 -2.06
CA GLY A 126 11.91 -5.25 -2.20
C GLY A 126 10.85 -5.33 -1.10
N VAL A 127 9.58 -5.45 -1.49
CA VAL A 127 8.45 -5.48 -0.55
C VAL A 127 8.40 -6.76 0.28
N ASN A 128 8.92 -7.88 -0.23
CA ASN A 128 9.01 -9.13 0.55
C ASN A 128 10.00 -8.99 1.70
N ALA A 129 11.16 -8.34 1.44
CA ALA A 129 12.14 -8.04 2.48
C ALA A 129 11.55 -7.13 3.56
N ARG A 130 10.87 -6.06 3.15
CA ARG A 130 10.19 -5.13 4.09
C ARG A 130 9.13 -5.81 4.93
N LEU A 131 8.35 -6.72 4.35
CA LEU A 131 7.38 -7.49 5.14
C LEU A 131 8.10 -8.39 6.13
N ALA A 132 9.17 -9.08 5.72
CA ALA A 132 9.96 -9.94 6.59
C ALA A 132 10.62 -9.20 7.76
N SER A 133 11.01 -7.94 7.57
CA SER A 133 11.61 -7.09 8.60
C SER A 133 10.64 -6.16 9.33
N SER A 134 9.35 -6.18 8.97
CA SER A 134 8.32 -5.23 9.45
C SER A 134 8.31 -5.03 10.97
N THR A 135 8.37 -6.13 11.73
CA THR A 135 8.41 -6.09 13.20
C THR A 135 9.66 -5.37 13.74
N VAL A 136 10.81 -5.58 13.12
CA VAL A 136 12.09 -4.98 13.53
C VAL A 136 12.16 -3.51 13.11
N ASP A 137 11.64 -3.20 11.93
CA ASP A 137 11.70 -1.86 11.33
C ASP A 137 10.56 -0.95 11.81
N GLY A 138 9.63 -1.45 12.64
CA GLY A 138 8.47 -0.70 13.10
C GLY A 138 7.53 -0.28 11.97
N ILE A 139 7.36 -1.15 10.97
CA ILE A 139 6.48 -0.90 9.82
C ILE A 139 5.13 -1.57 10.08
N ASP A 140 4.09 -0.78 10.20
CA ASP A 140 2.73 -1.27 10.38
C ASP A 140 2.21 -2.00 9.14
N ILE A 141 1.40 -3.04 9.34
CA ILE A 141 0.79 -3.82 8.26
C ILE A 141 -0.72 -3.71 8.36
N HIS A 142 -1.33 -2.99 7.42
CA HIS A 142 -2.78 -2.88 7.26
C HIS A 142 -3.29 -4.01 6.37
N PHE A 143 -4.19 -4.84 6.91
CA PHE A 143 -4.64 -6.06 6.24
C PHE A 143 -6.09 -5.97 5.78
N PHE A 144 -6.32 -6.26 4.50
CA PHE A 144 -7.62 -6.30 3.86
C PHE A 144 -7.91 -7.71 3.34
N ARG A 145 -9.05 -8.28 3.73
CA ARG A 145 -9.47 -9.64 3.34
C ARG A 145 -10.77 -9.62 2.57
N GLN A 146 -10.78 -10.24 1.40
CA GLN A 146 -12.02 -10.60 0.72
C GLN A 146 -12.44 -12.00 1.20
N HIS A 147 -13.70 -12.13 1.63
CA HIS A 147 -14.23 -13.41 2.12
C HIS A 147 -14.87 -14.24 1.02
N ASN A 148 -15.52 -13.58 0.05
CA ASN A 148 -16.17 -14.24 -1.09
C ASN A 148 -15.67 -13.62 -2.39
N VAL A 149 -15.50 -14.43 -3.44
CA VAL A 149 -15.04 -13.92 -4.74
C VAL A 149 -16.00 -12.86 -5.26
N GLY A 150 -15.44 -11.71 -5.64
CA GLY A 150 -16.21 -10.56 -6.12
C GLY A 150 -16.81 -9.67 -5.01
N SER A 151 -16.67 -10.02 -3.72
CA SER A 151 -17.15 -9.18 -2.63
C SER A 151 -16.19 -8.03 -2.31
N ASN A 152 -16.66 -7.08 -1.50
CA ASN A 152 -15.80 -6.09 -0.87
C ASN A 152 -14.78 -6.74 0.08
N HIS A 153 -13.70 -6.02 0.35
CA HIS A 153 -12.66 -6.42 1.29
C HIS A 153 -12.98 -5.86 2.68
N GLU A 154 -13.04 -6.73 3.67
CA GLU A 154 -13.00 -6.35 5.08
C GLU A 154 -11.65 -5.71 5.39
N TYR A 155 -11.62 -4.58 6.09
CA TYR A 155 -10.42 -4.12 6.76
C TYR A 155 -10.30 -4.85 8.11
N VAL A 156 -9.43 -5.84 8.18
CA VAL A 156 -9.21 -6.66 9.39
C VAL A 156 -8.50 -5.86 10.49
N GLY A 157 -7.80 -4.80 10.10
CA GLY A 157 -7.01 -3.95 11.00
C GLY A 157 -5.52 -4.14 10.81
N LEU A 158 -4.77 -3.80 11.86
CA LEU A 158 -3.34 -4.05 11.94
C LEU A 158 -3.08 -5.54 12.14
N VAL A 159 -2.06 -6.05 11.46
CA VAL A 159 -1.50 -7.39 11.68
C VAL A 159 -0.01 -7.27 11.95
N LYS A 160 0.56 -8.28 12.61
CA LYS A 160 2.00 -8.43 12.80
C LYS A 160 2.49 -9.69 12.12
N LEU A 161 3.74 -9.66 11.67
CA LEU A 161 4.43 -10.86 11.19
C LEU A 161 4.80 -11.75 12.38
N GLU A 162 4.25 -12.97 12.38
CA GLU A 162 4.57 -14.02 13.35
C GLU A 162 5.79 -14.82 12.88
N LYS A 163 5.80 -15.25 11.62
CA LYS A 163 6.85 -16.09 11.05
C LYS A 163 6.89 -16.01 9.54
N VAL A 164 8.09 -16.17 8.97
CA VAL A 164 8.28 -16.43 7.54
C VAL A 164 8.64 -17.90 7.37
N ILE A 165 7.93 -18.60 6.50
CA ILE A 165 8.26 -19.97 6.09
C ILE A 165 8.43 -20.04 4.58
N GLN A 166 9.02 -21.14 4.11
CA GLN A 166 9.11 -21.44 2.69
C GLN A 166 8.17 -22.59 2.34
N ASN A 167 7.55 -22.52 1.18
CA ASN A 167 6.64 -23.54 0.68
C ASN A 167 6.81 -23.72 -0.83
N LEU A 168 6.23 -24.78 -1.39
CA LEU A 168 6.14 -24.99 -2.84
C LEU A 168 4.72 -24.67 -3.31
N GLN A 169 4.61 -23.78 -4.29
CA GLN A 169 3.35 -23.45 -4.96
C GLN A 169 3.58 -23.47 -6.48
N PRO A 170 2.52 -23.63 -7.30
CA PRO A 170 2.66 -23.39 -8.73
C PRO A 170 3.06 -21.93 -9.00
N ASP A 171 3.64 -21.69 -10.16
CA ASP A 171 3.78 -20.36 -10.75
C ASP A 171 2.60 -20.10 -11.71
N GLU A 172 2.57 -18.94 -12.37
CA GLU A 172 1.49 -18.60 -13.32
C GLU A 172 1.41 -19.53 -14.55
N HIS A 173 2.39 -20.41 -14.75
CA HIS A 173 2.41 -21.43 -15.80
C HIS A 173 2.19 -22.85 -15.25
N GLY A 174 1.85 -22.99 -13.96
CA GLY A 174 1.64 -24.27 -13.29
C GLY A 174 2.93 -25.00 -12.88
N LYS A 175 4.10 -24.39 -13.04
CA LYS A 175 5.38 -24.99 -12.64
C LYS A 175 5.62 -24.79 -11.15
N SER A 176 6.01 -25.84 -10.44
CA SER A 176 6.37 -25.75 -9.02
C SER A 176 7.55 -24.79 -8.80
N ARG A 177 7.43 -23.94 -7.79
CA ARG A 177 8.42 -22.94 -7.38
C ARG A 177 8.43 -22.75 -5.87
N LYS A 178 9.57 -22.29 -5.34
CA LYS A 178 9.68 -21.87 -3.94
C LYS A 178 9.03 -20.51 -3.75
N VAL A 179 8.17 -20.41 -2.74
CA VAL A 179 7.57 -19.16 -2.30
C VAL A 179 7.91 -18.88 -0.84
N TYR A 180 7.85 -17.61 -0.46
CA TYR A 180 7.82 -17.21 0.94
C TYR A 180 6.37 -17.04 1.39
N GLU A 181 6.05 -17.59 2.53
CA GLU A 181 4.72 -17.50 3.14
C GLU A 181 4.88 -16.77 4.48
N PHE A 182 4.16 -15.67 4.61
CA PHE A 182 4.17 -14.77 5.75
C PHE A 182 2.96 -15.11 6.62
N LEU A 183 3.23 -15.61 7.83
CA LEU A 183 2.21 -15.93 8.82
C LEU A 183 1.90 -14.64 9.58
N LEU A 184 0.69 -14.11 9.38
CA LEU A 184 0.25 -12.84 9.92
C LEU A 184 -0.82 -13.05 10.98
N ARG A 185 -0.70 -12.34 12.09
CA ARG A 185 -1.66 -12.36 13.20
C ARG A 185 -2.27 -10.98 13.39
N PRO A 186 -3.60 -10.85 13.56
CA PRO A 186 -4.21 -9.60 14.01
C PRO A 186 -3.55 -9.06 15.28
N VAL A 187 -3.37 -7.74 15.33
CA VAL A 187 -3.06 -7.03 16.56
C VAL A 187 -4.40 -6.78 17.28
N GLU A 188 -4.43 -7.12 18.57
CA GLU A 188 -5.58 -6.87 19.44
C GLU A 188 -5.73 -5.38 19.75
#